data_AF-A0A4R6LC20-F1
#
_entry.id   AF-A0A4R6LC20-F1
#
_cell.length_a   1.000
_cell.length_b   1.000
_cell.length_c   1.000
_cell.angle_alpha   90.00
_cell.angle_beta   90.00
_cell.angle_gamma   90.00
#
_symmetry.space_group_name_H-M   'P 1'
#
loop_
_entity.id
_entity.type
_entity.pdbx_description
1 polymer ?
#
loop_
_entity_poly.entity_id
_entity_poly.type
_entity_poly.pdbx_seq_one_letter_code
_entity_poly.pdbx_strand_id
1 'polypeptide(L)'
;MKKKILYIITFFICLNVYSSEVSGNVYLDNNSNFENIKITFSPVSPSAVFKEIYSKNDGSFTTQVDNGIYNIIYSKDQYQNLQINNVFVSTDVILDNATLSSNLLIEISGNVEGNWTKENTYKIVGNATVAVGKVLTIEEGTEIKFAGKYSLIINGKLFANGKTGSYIKFSSFKNPPTKDDWNQVVVDQGGEAMFNYSIIEYGKENSDWNGMLQIRGKAEITNSIIRETNGTAIGASSSENVIISNNEIYNSDWASIVAGSGVFNIFNNKISNTRLGGILDRSDTKNTTLKNNILGNCGQECIGSLEIILL
;
A
#
# COMPACT_ATOMS: atom_id res chain seq x y z
N MET A 1 44.46 -66.37 41.29
CA MET A 1 43.65 -65.16 41.03
C MET A 1 44.02 -64.59 39.66
N LYS A 2 43.20 -64.77 38.63
CA LYS A 2 43.48 -64.27 37.27
C LYS A 2 42.88 -62.86 37.11
N LYS A 3 43.74 -61.86 36.90
CA LYS A 3 43.39 -60.48 36.54
C LYS A 3 42.74 -60.46 35.16
N LYS A 4 41.58 -59.80 35.02
CA LYS A 4 41.04 -59.37 33.73
C LYS A 4 41.24 -57.87 33.62
N ILE A 5 42.05 -57.44 32.66
CA ILE A 5 42.24 -56.04 32.29
C ILE A 5 41.27 -55.78 31.14
N LEU A 6 40.41 -54.78 31.31
CA LEU A 6 39.45 -54.31 30.30
C LEU A 6 40.12 -53.22 29.47
N TYR A 7 40.32 -53.46 28.17
CA TYR A 7 40.79 -52.46 27.23
C TYR A 7 39.59 -51.74 26.60
N ILE A 8 39.48 -50.44 26.86
CA ILE A 8 38.52 -49.55 26.19
C ILE A 8 39.22 -49.02 24.94
N ILE A 9 38.74 -49.43 23.76
CA ILE A 9 39.19 -48.90 22.47
C ILE A 9 38.28 -47.71 22.14
N THR A 10 38.81 -46.49 22.23
CA THR A 10 38.17 -45.28 21.74
C THR A 10 38.35 -45.19 20.23
N PHE A 11 37.25 -45.34 19.49
CA PHE A 11 37.20 -45.19 18.03
C PHE A 11 37.06 -43.70 17.71
N PHE A 12 38.15 -43.06 17.26
CA PHE A 12 38.12 -41.70 16.73
C PHE A 12 37.61 -41.76 15.28
N ILE A 13 36.36 -41.35 15.05
CA ILE A 13 35.83 -41.12 13.69
C ILE A 13 36.27 -39.71 13.29
N CYS A 14 37.32 -39.59 12.48
CA CYS A 14 37.59 -38.35 11.76
C CYS A 14 36.58 -38.23 10.60
N LEU A 15 35.51 -37.46 10.81
CA LEU A 15 34.71 -36.96 9.69
C LEU A 15 35.54 -35.89 9.00
N ASN A 16 35.93 -36.10 7.74
CA ASN A 16 36.44 -35.02 6.91
C ASN A 16 35.28 -34.04 6.72
N VAL A 17 35.35 -32.90 7.40
CA VAL A 17 34.42 -31.79 7.19
C VAL A 17 34.87 -31.11 5.90
N TYR A 18 34.13 -31.32 4.82
CA TYR A 18 34.36 -30.61 3.56
C TYR A 18 33.65 -29.26 3.65
N SER A 19 34.41 -28.17 3.58
CA SER A 19 33.87 -26.81 3.45
C SER A 19 34.15 -26.26 2.06
N SER A 20 33.28 -25.37 1.59
CA SER A 20 33.47 -24.62 0.35
C SER A 20 33.25 -23.13 0.59
N GLU A 21 33.85 -22.30 -0.26
CA GLU A 21 33.63 -20.86 -0.21
C GLU A 21 32.26 -20.51 -0.79
N VAL A 22 31.54 -19.61 -0.11
CA VAL A 22 30.37 -18.95 -0.67
C VAL A 22 30.59 -17.45 -0.61
N SER A 23 30.47 -16.79 -1.76
CA SER A 23 30.64 -15.34 -1.90
C SER A 23 29.50 -14.70 -2.69
N GLY A 24 29.37 -13.38 -2.61
CA GLY A 24 28.38 -12.62 -3.37
C GLY A 24 28.33 -11.16 -2.96
N ASN A 25 27.39 -10.42 -3.54
CA ASN A 25 27.10 -9.04 -3.17
C ASN A 25 25.64 -8.89 -2.76
N VAL A 26 25.40 -8.07 -1.75
CA VAL A 26 24.06 -7.67 -1.34
C VAL A 26 23.97 -6.14 -1.22
N TYR A 27 22.94 -5.57 -1.83
CA TYR A 27 22.71 -4.14 -1.94
C TYR A 27 21.40 -3.73 -1.26
N LEU A 28 21.20 -2.42 -1.15
CA LEU A 28 19.99 -1.77 -0.66
C LEU A 28 19.46 -0.87 -1.78
N ASP A 29 18.14 -0.85 -1.99
CA ASP A 29 17.53 -0.11 -3.10
C ASP A 29 17.56 1.42 -2.94
N ASN A 30 17.74 1.92 -1.71
CA ASN A 30 17.65 3.34 -1.37
C ASN A 30 18.90 3.89 -0.65
N ASN A 31 19.97 3.09 -0.53
CA ASN A 31 21.18 3.47 0.20
C ASN A 31 22.43 3.04 -0.58
N SER A 32 23.56 3.71 -0.35
CA SER A 32 24.86 3.36 -0.93
C SER A 32 25.85 2.77 0.08
N ASN A 33 25.51 2.76 1.37
CA ASN A 33 26.25 2.03 2.40
C ASN A 33 25.60 0.65 2.64
N PHE A 34 26.27 -0.37 2.12
CA PHE A 34 25.80 -1.76 2.16
C PHE A 34 26.41 -2.56 3.31
N GLU A 35 27.05 -1.91 4.28
CA GLU A 35 27.65 -2.59 5.44
C GLU A 35 26.58 -3.20 6.35
N ASN A 36 26.97 -4.25 7.09
CA ASN A 36 26.18 -4.83 8.17
C ASN A 36 24.83 -5.40 7.73
N ILE A 37 24.68 -5.81 6.45
CA ILE A 37 23.56 -6.65 6.02
C ILE A 37 23.87 -8.06 6.50
N LYS A 38 22.96 -8.65 7.29
CA LYS A 38 23.14 -10.00 7.83
C LYS A 38 22.82 -11.02 6.75
N ILE A 39 23.72 -11.99 6.56
CA ILE A 39 23.55 -13.14 5.68
C ILE A 39 23.53 -14.40 6.56
N THR A 40 22.39 -15.10 6.54
CA THR A 40 22.16 -16.32 7.32
C THR A 40 22.14 -17.53 6.40
N PHE A 41 23.02 -18.49 6.66
CA PHE A 41 23.07 -19.79 6.03
C PHE A 41 22.30 -20.78 6.91
N SER A 42 21.02 -20.97 6.60
CA SER A 42 20.13 -21.87 7.35
C SER A 42 20.21 -23.29 6.76
N PRO A 43 20.57 -24.31 7.56
CA PRO A 43 20.81 -25.66 7.05
C PRO A 43 19.49 -26.35 6.64
N VAL A 44 19.50 -26.98 5.46
CA VAL A 44 18.40 -27.80 4.93
C VAL A 44 18.79 -29.28 4.90
N SER A 45 20.06 -29.60 4.62
CA SER A 45 20.57 -30.97 4.68
C SER A 45 21.26 -31.29 6.02
N PRO A 46 21.34 -32.57 6.44
CA PRO A 46 22.02 -32.97 7.68
C PRO A 46 23.52 -32.63 7.73
N SER A 47 24.14 -32.45 6.57
CA SER A 47 25.56 -32.07 6.45
C SER A 47 25.80 -30.57 6.56
N ALA A 48 24.75 -29.76 6.41
CA ALA A 48 24.84 -28.31 6.48
C ALA A 48 24.85 -27.84 7.94
N VAL A 49 25.63 -26.80 8.24
CA VAL A 49 25.76 -26.23 9.59
C VAL A 49 25.40 -24.76 9.56
N PHE A 50 24.53 -24.35 10.48
CA PHE A 50 24.06 -22.97 10.57
C PHE A 50 25.22 -21.97 10.70
N LYS A 51 25.16 -20.86 9.94
CA LYS A 51 26.15 -19.79 10.00
C LYS A 51 25.52 -18.42 9.74
N GLU A 52 26.03 -17.38 10.40
CA GLU A 52 25.70 -15.99 10.12
C GLU A 52 26.97 -15.19 9.86
N ILE A 53 26.90 -14.28 8.89
CA ILE A 53 27.95 -13.29 8.57
C ILE A 53 27.32 -11.94 8.25
N TYR A 54 28.15 -10.93 8.03
CA TYR A 54 27.73 -9.59 7.65
C TYR A 54 28.49 -9.10 6.41
N SER A 55 27.83 -8.33 5.55
CA SER A 55 28.45 -7.67 4.39
C SER A 55 29.39 -6.54 4.80
N LYS A 56 30.37 -6.27 3.93
CA LYS A 56 31.27 -5.10 4.00
C LYS A 56 30.55 -3.84 3.46
N ASN A 57 31.21 -2.69 3.52
CA ASN A 57 30.62 -1.42 3.06
C ASN A 57 30.17 -1.43 1.59
N ASP A 58 30.86 -2.21 0.75
CA ASP A 58 30.60 -2.34 -0.67
C ASP A 58 29.54 -3.41 -0.99
N GLY A 59 28.99 -4.05 0.04
CA GLY A 59 27.96 -5.08 -0.06
C GLY A 59 28.52 -6.48 -0.26
N SER A 60 29.83 -6.61 -0.46
CA SER A 60 30.47 -7.91 -0.67
C SER A 60 30.51 -8.73 0.62
N PHE A 61 30.39 -10.05 0.48
CA PHE A 61 30.65 -11.02 1.54
C PHE A 61 31.34 -12.26 0.97
N THR A 62 32.11 -12.93 1.82
CA THR A 62 32.70 -14.24 1.53
C THR A 62 32.79 -15.03 2.83
N THR A 63 32.52 -16.34 2.77
CA THR A 63 32.66 -17.21 3.92
C THR A 63 32.82 -18.67 3.53
N GLN A 64 33.45 -19.45 4.40
CA GLN A 64 33.52 -20.90 4.28
C GLN A 64 32.31 -21.54 5.00
N VAL A 65 31.54 -22.40 4.32
CA VAL A 65 30.46 -23.18 4.94
C VAL A 65 30.66 -24.67 4.65
N ASP A 66 30.16 -25.52 5.54
CA ASP A 66 30.20 -26.98 5.34
C ASP A 66 29.36 -27.37 4.13
N ASN A 67 29.79 -28.37 3.37
CA ASN A 67 29.09 -28.80 2.17
C ASN A 67 27.69 -29.34 2.52
N GLY A 68 26.67 -28.84 1.84
CA GLY A 68 25.29 -29.15 2.13
C GLY A 68 24.31 -28.28 1.35
N ILE A 69 23.03 -28.36 1.72
CA ILE A 69 21.97 -27.52 1.15
C ILE A 69 21.58 -26.48 2.18
N TYR A 70 21.51 -25.21 1.76
CA TYR A 70 21.17 -24.08 2.61
C TYR A 70 20.01 -23.27 2.05
N ASN A 71 19.19 -22.70 2.93
CA ASN A 71 18.44 -21.49 2.61
C ASN A 71 19.30 -20.29 3.02
N ILE A 72 19.54 -19.37 2.09
CA ILE A 72 20.34 -18.17 2.34
C ILE A 72 19.39 -17.00 2.53
N ILE A 73 19.46 -16.35 3.69
CA ILE A 73 18.55 -15.26 4.07
C ILE A 73 19.36 -13.99 4.28
N TYR A 74 19.01 -12.95 3.55
CA TYR A 74 19.54 -11.59 3.70
C TYR A 74 18.55 -10.77 4.53
N SER A 75 19.04 -10.10 5.57
CA SER A 75 18.20 -9.28 6.44
C SER A 75 18.95 -8.04 6.92
N LYS A 76 18.24 -6.91 6.99
CA LYS A 76 18.69 -5.67 7.60
C LYS A 76 17.46 -4.92 8.13
N ASP A 77 17.62 -4.24 9.26
CA ASP A 77 16.55 -3.45 9.85
C ASP A 77 16.00 -2.43 8.84
N GLN A 78 14.68 -2.31 8.78
CA GLN A 78 13.93 -1.47 7.83
C GLN A 78 13.95 -1.93 6.35
N TYR A 79 14.41 -3.15 6.07
CA TYR A 79 14.31 -3.76 4.74
C TYR A 79 13.53 -5.06 4.78
N GLN A 80 12.89 -5.41 3.67
CA GLN A 80 12.31 -6.74 3.50
C GLN A 80 13.41 -7.80 3.46
N ASN A 81 13.21 -8.90 4.18
CA ASN A 81 14.12 -10.05 4.09
C ASN A 81 14.03 -10.68 2.69
N LEU A 82 15.18 -11.02 2.12
CA LEU A 82 15.27 -11.79 0.87
C LEU A 82 15.80 -13.19 1.18
N GLN A 83 15.22 -14.22 0.55
CA GLN A 83 15.63 -15.60 0.75
C GLN A 83 15.87 -16.32 -0.58
N ILE A 84 17.01 -17.00 -0.68
CA ILE A 84 17.32 -17.94 -1.76
C ILE A 84 17.17 -19.35 -1.19
N ASN A 85 16.27 -20.13 -1.79
CA ASN A 85 15.94 -21.47 -1.31
C ASN A 85 16.89 -22.54 -1.86
N ASN A 86 17.26 -23.50 -1.02
CA ASN A 86 17.93 -24.74 -1.40
C ASN A 86 19.22 -24.57 -2.22
N VAL A 87 20.06 -23.60 -1.85
CA VAL A 87 21.40 -23.43 -2.42
C VAL A 87 22.26 -24.65 -2.08
N PHE A 88 22.67 -25.39 -3.10
CA PHE A 88 23.54 -26.56 -2.95
C PHE A 88 25.00 -26.14 -2.98
N VAL A 89 25.72 -26.41 -1.89
CA VAL A 89 27.14 -26.11 -1.72
C VAL A 89 27.91 -27.42 -1.67
N SER A 90 28.58 -27.75 -2.78
CA SER A 90 29.50 -28.90 -2.88
C SER A 90 30.92 -28.51 -3.34
N THR A 91 31.05 -27.28 -3.83
CA THR A 91 32.26 -26.60 -4.28
C THR A 91 32.08 -25.10 -4.02
N ASP A 92 33.06 -24.28 -4.36
CA ASP A 92 32.91 -22.83 -4.25
C ASP A 92 31.70 -22.33 -5.06
N VAL A 93 30.92 -21.44 -4.45
CA VAL A 93 29.69 -20.86 -5.02
C VAL A 93 29.80 -19.34 -5.01
N ILE A 94 29.51 -18.72 -6.16
CA ILE A 94 29.30 -17.28 -6.27
C ILE A 94 27.81 -17.07 -6.46
N LEU A 95 27.20 -16.34 -5.52
CA LEU A 95 25.78 -16.00 -5.54
C LEU A 95 25.55 -14.77 -6.42
N ASP A 96 24.43 -14.76 -7.13
CA ASP A 96 23.96 -13.58 -7.85
C ASP A 96 23.74 -12.40 -6.89
N ASN A 97 23.81 -11.19 -7.46
CA ASN A 97 23.57 -9.97 -6.69
C ASN A 97 22.16 -9.97 -6.08
N ALA A 98 22.10 -9.77 -4.77
CA ALA A 98 20.88 -9.57 -4.02
C ALA A 98 20.65 -8.07 -3.78
N THR A 99 19.40 -7.60 -3.82
CA THR A 99 19.04 -6.24 -3.41
C THR A 99 17.87 -6.31 -2.44
N LEU A 100 18.05 -5.82 -1.20
CA LEU A 100 16.97 -5.71 -0.25
C LEU A 100 16.12 -4.47 -0.53
N SER A 101 14.80 -4.64 -0.50
CA SER A 101 13.83 -3.58 -0.71
C SER A 101 13.57 -2.84 0.61
N SER A 102 13.68 -1.51 0.60
CA SER A 102 13.28 -0.66 1.73
C SER A 102 11.76 -0.53 1.88
N ASN A 103 10.99 -0.89 0.84
CA ASN A 103 9.53 -0.88 0.88
C ASN A 103 8.94 -1.85 1.91
N LEU A 104 8.73 -1.44 3.16
CA LEU A 104 8.11 -2.30 4.18
C LEU A 104 6.59 -2.37 3.99
N LEU A 105 6.02 -3.50 4.37
CA LEU A 105 4.57 -3.65 4.48
C LEU A 105 4.14 -3.34 5.92
N ILE A 106 3.57 -2.15 6.15
CA ILE A 106 3.12 -1.71 7.48
C ILE A 106 1.64 -2.05 7.63
N GLU A 107 1.30 -2.91 8.60
CA GLU A 107 -0.10 -3.23 8.90
C GLU A 107 -0.74 -2.14 9.76
N ILE A 108 -1.91 -1.66 9.31
CA ILE A 108 -2.62 -0.53 9.90
C ILE A 108 -4.03 -0.94 10.33
N SER A 109 -4.37 -0.60 11.58
CA SER A 109 -5.73 -0.65 12.12
C SER A 109 -5.84 0.29 13.32
N GLY A 110 -7.06 0.69 13.71
CA GLY A 110 -7.29 1.57 14.85
C GLY A 110 -6.92 3.02 14.57
N ASN A 111 -6.52 3.76 15.61
CA ASN A 111 -6.21 5.18 15.47
C ASN A 111 -4.85 5.39 14.79
N VAL A 112 -4.79 6.32 13.84
CA VAL A 112 -3.59 6.67 13.08
C VAL A 112 -3.36 8.18 13.06
N GLU A 113 -2.08 8.57 13.01
CA GLU A 113 -1.61 9.95 12.87
C GLU A 113 -0.17 9.96 12.35
N GLY A 114 0.37 11.14 12.03
CA GLY A 114 1.76 11.32 11.62
C GLY A 114 1.95 11.30 10.11
N ASN A 115 3.06 10.74 9.64
CA ASN A 115 3.44 10.73 8.23
C ASN A 115 3.45 9.31 7.67
N TRP A 116 2.81 9.12 6.51
CA TRP A 116 2.95 7.93 5.69
C TRP A 116 3.85 8.24 4.50
N THR A 117 4.89 7.44 4.30
CA THR A 117 5.97 7.71 3.32
C THR A 117 5.97 6.69 2.19
N LYS A 118 6.47 7.08 1.02
CA LYS A 118 6.56 6.19 -0.15
C LYS A 118 7.54 5.02 0.00
N GLU A 119 8.39 5.10 1.03
CA GLU A 119 9.28 4.01 1.45
C GLU A 119 8.52 2.85 2.06
N ASN A 120 7.19 2.95 2.24
CA ASN A 120 6.38 1.89 2.81
C ASN A 120 5.09 1.70 2.02
N THR A 121 4.58 0.48 2.07
CA THR A 121 3.21 0.13 1.67
C THR A 121 2.37 -0.02 2.93
N TYR A 122 1.32 0.79 3.04
CA TYR A 122 0.42 0.78 4.20
C TYR A 122 -0.73 -0.18 3.95
N LYS A 123 -0.70 -1.35 4.60
CA LYS A 123 -1.73 -2.38 4.48
C LYS A 123 -2.79 -2.20 5.56
N ILE A 124 -3.97 -1.73 5.18
CA ILE A 124 -5.11 -1.57 6.09
C ILE A 124 -5.71 -2.96 6.38
N VAL A 125 -5.48 -3.47 7.60
CA VAL A 125 -5.93 -4.81 8.07
C VAL A 125 -7.14 -4.74 9.02
N GLY A 126 -7.59 -3.53 9.34
CA GLY A 126 -8.81 -3.22 10.07
C GLY A 126 -9.20 -1.78 9.81
N ASN A 127 -10.38 -1.34 10.25
CA ASN A 127 -10.75 0.08 10.12
C ASN A 127 -9.67 0.97 10.75
N ALA A 128 -9.29 2.02 10.03
CA ALA A 128 -8.29 2.98 10.46
C ALA A 128 -8.94 4.35 10.64
N THR A 129 -8.59 5.06 11.70
CA THR A 129 -9.24 6.34 12.05
C THR A 129 -8.21 7.42 12.34
N VAL A 130 -8.25 8.52 11.58
CA VAL A 130 -7.59 9.77 12.00
C VAL A 130 -8.52 10.45 13.00
N ALA A 131 -8.20 10.38 14.28
CA ALA A 131 -9.04 10.89 15.35
C ALA A 131 -9.14 12.44 15.34
N VAL A 132 -10.18 12.97 16.01
CA VAL A 132 -10.37 14.42 16.16
C VAL A 132 -9.10 15.07 16.75
N GLY A 133 -8.68 16.20 16.17
CA GLY A 133 -7.46 16.91 16.59
C GLY A 133 -6.15 16.27 16.13
N LYS A 134 -6.19 15.12 15.45
CA LYS A 134 -5.02 14.46 14.85
C LYS A 134 -4.87 14.80 13.38
N VAL A 135 -3.66 14.62 12.88
CA VAL A 135 -3.30 14.89 11.49
C VAL A 135 -2.58 13.67 10.93
N LEU A 136 -2.98 13.24 9.74
CA LEU A 136 -2.28 12.28 8.91
C LEU A 136 -1.83 12.97 7.61
N THR A 137 -0.54 12.94 7.33
CA THR A 137 0.05 13.42 6.08
C THR A 137 0.55 12.22 5.30
N ILE A 138 0.23 12.16 4.01
CA ILE A 138 0.66 11.08 3.12
C ILE A 138 1.55 11.69 2.03
N GLU A 139 2.78 11.18 1.95
CA GLU A 139 3.78 11.57 0.95
C GLU A 139 3.34 11.11 -0.45
N GLU A 140 3.64 11.92 -1.46
CA GLU A 140 3.58 11.53 -2.87
C GLU A 140 4.16 10.13 -3.13
N GLY A 141 3.52 9.35 -4.01
CA GLY A 141 3.97 7.99 -4.35
C GLY A 141 3.67 6.91 -3.32
N THR A 142 3.06 7.24 -2.18
CA THR A 142 2.70 6.23 -1.17
C THR A 142 1.57 5.32 -1.65
N GLU A 143 1.70 4.01 -1.41
CA GLU A 143 0.66 3.01 -1.64
C GLU A 143 -0.06 2.63 -0.33
N ILE A 144 -1.39 2.72 -0.36
CA ILE A 144 -2.30 2.32 0.71
C ILE A 144 -3.18 1.20 0.17
N LYS A 145 -3.07 0.01 0.76
CA LYS A 145 -3.73 -1.21 0.30
C LYS A 145 -4.68 -1.77 1.33
N PHE A 146 -5.95 -1.87 1.01
CA PHE A 146 -6.96 -2.42 1.91
C PHE A 146 -7.02 -3.95 1.79
N ALA A 147 -6.82 -4.64 2.92
CA ALA A 147 -6.76 -6.11 3.00
C ALA A 147 -8.14 -6.75 3.27
N GLY A 148 -9.23 -6.00 3.11
CA GLY A 148 -10.59 -6.47 3.33
C GLY A 148 -11.60 -5.32 3.30
N LYS A 149 -12.82 -5.62 3.73
CA LYS A 149 -13.94 -4.67 3.87
C LYS A 149 -13.73 -3.68 5.03
N TYR A 150 -12.67 -2.89 4.90
CA TYR A 150 -12.23 -1.89 5.86
C TYR A 150 -12.32 -0.49 5.27
N SER A 151 -12.41 0.48 6.17
CA SER A 151 -12.49 1.90 5.83
C SER A 151 -11.35 2.69 6.46
N LEU A 152 -10.97 3.79 5.81
CA LEU A 152 -10.19 4.86 6.42
C LEU A 152 -11.14 6.00 6.78
N ILE A 153 -11.22 6.36 8.06
CA ILE A 153 -12.17 7.32 8.61
C ILE A 153 -11.41 8.55 9.09
N ILE A 154 -11.79 9.73 8.62
CA ILE A 154 -11.10 10.99 8.90
C ILE A 154 -12.05 11.83 9.75
N ASN A 155 -11.84 11.81 11.06
CA ASN A 155 -12.47 12.70 12.04
C ASN A 155 -11.57 13.90 12.37
N GLY A 156 -10.27 13.78 12.10
CA GLY A 156 -9.28 14.85 12.20
C GLY A 156 -8.96 15.46 10.84
N LYS A 157 -7.66 15.51 10.50
CA LYS A 157 -7.19 16.06 9.21
C LYS A 157 -6.38 15.07 8.40
N LEU A 158 -6.63 15.01 7.09
CA LEU A 158 -5.85 14.23 6.13
C LEU A 158 -5.27 15.14 5.05
N PHE A 159 -3.95 15.05 4.84
CA PHE A 159 -3.26 15.71 3.75
C PHE A 159 -2.61 14.66 2.83
N ALA A 160 -3.29 14.31 1.73
CA ALA A 160 -2.73 13.48 0.66
C ALA A 160 -2.36 14.39 -0.52
N ASN A 161 -1.10 14.85 -0.55
CA ASN A 161 -0.60 15.78 -1.57
C ASN A 161 0.42 15.08 -2.47
N GLY A 162 -0.07 14.38 -3.49
CA GLY A 162 0.77 13.79 -4.52
C GLY A 162 1.28 14.84 -5.53
N LYS A 163 1.88 14.34 -6.60
CA LYS A 163 2.22 15.15 -7.79
C LYS A 163 2.07 14.34 -9.08
N THR A 164 2.12 15.03 -10.21
CA THR A 164 2.22 14.39 -11.53
C THR A 164 3.36 13.37 -11.56
N GLY A 165 3.04 12.13 -11.93
CA GLY A 165 4.00 11.02 -11.99
C GLY A 165 4.27 10.31 -10.66
N SER A 166 3.75 10.83 -9.53
CA SER A 166 3.90 10.23 -8.20
C SER A 166 2.61 10.38 -7.40
N TYR A 167 1.57 9.67 -7.87
CA TYR A 167 0.26 9.68 -7.23
C TYR A 167 0.28 8.94 -5.89
N ILE A 168 -0.54 9.40 -4.95
CA ILE A 168 -0.87 8.63 -3.74
C ILE A 168 -1.98 7.65 -4.10
N LYS A 169 -1.81 6.35 -3.83
CA LYS A 169 -2.72 5.32 -4.31
C LYS A 169 -3.45 4.60 -3.19
N PHE A 170 -4.77 4.72 -3.14
CA PHE A 170 -5.68 3.96 -2.29
C PHE A 170 -6.34 2.85 -3.13
N SER A 171 -6.02 1.58 -2.85
CA SER A 171 -6.43 0.45 -3.69
C SER A 171 -6.57 -0.85 -2.89
N SER A 172 -6.95 -1.93 -3.57
CA SER A 172 -7.04 -3.27 -2.98
C SER A 172 -5.65 -3.86 -2.70
N PHE A 173 -5.54 -4.67 -1.64
CA PHE A 173 -4.37 -5.54 -1.42
C PHE A 173 -4.41 -6.81 -2.30
N LYS A 174 -5.58 -7.18 -2.86
CA LYS A 174 -5.70 -8.37 -3.72
C LYS A 174 -4.99 -8.16 -5.07
N ASN A 175 -4.52 -9.27 -5.63
CA ASN A 175 -3.92 -9.30 -6.96
C ASN A 175 -4.47 -10.49 -7.76
N PRO A 176 -5.22 -10.27 -8.85
CA PRO A 176 -5.67 -8.97 -9.37
C PRO A 176 -6.71 -8.29 -8.45
N PRO A 177 -6.81 -6.95 -8.46
CA PRO A 177 -7.86 -6.25 -7.73
C PRO A 177 -9.22 -6.42 -8.41
N THR A 178 -10.28 -6.43 -7.62
CA THR A 178 -11.67 -6.40 -8.10
C THR A 178 -12.43 -5.24 -7.47
N LYS A 179 -13.40 -4.67 -8.20
CA LYS A 179 -14.33 -3.68 -7.62
C LYS A 179 -15.00 -4.29 -6.40
N ASP A 180 -15.26 -3.48 -5.38
CA ASP A 180 -15.85 -3.91 -4.10
C ASP A 180 -14.87 -4.66 -3.17
N ASP A 181 -13.56 -4.55 -3.38
CA ASP A 181 -12.56 -5.23 -2.56
C ASP A 181 -12.42 -4.66 -1.14
N TRP A 182 -12.72 -3.38 -0.97
CA TRP A 182 -12.69 -2.66 0.29
C TRP A 182 -13.88 -1.71 0.38
N ASN A 183 -14.11 -1.10 1.55
CA ASN A 183 -15.30 -0.27 1.74
C ASN A 183 -15.10 1.12 1.12
N GLN A 184 -14.63 2.07 1.92
CA GLN A 184 -14.63 3.49 1.55
C GLN A 184 -13.61 4.28 2.37
N VAL A 185 -13.19 5.42 1.83
CA VAL A 185 -12.55 6.49 2.59
C VAL A 185 -13.65 7.47 2.99
N VAL A 186 -13.77 7.76 4.28
CA VAL A 186 -14.82 8.61 4.83
C VAL A 186 -14.19 9.85 5.46
N VAL A 187 -14.50 11.02 4.92
CA VAL A 187 -14.26 12.30 5.59
C VAL A 187 -15.50 12.59 6.42
N ASP A 188 -15.47 12.24 7.71
CA ASP A 188 -16.66 12.31 8.55
C ASP A 188 -16.99 13.75 8.93
N GLN A 189 -18.14 13.97 9.57
CA GLN A 189 -18.56 15.30 10.02
C GLN A 189 -17.48 15.94 10.94
N GLY A 190 -17.07 17.17 10.64
CA GLY A 190 -16.00 17.87 11.36
C GLY A 190 -14.58 17.45 10.95
N GLY A 191 -14.44 16.43 10.11
CA GLY A 191 -13.17 16.06 9.46
C GLY A 191 -12.84 16.96 8.28
N GLU A 192 -11.55 17.10 8.00
CA GLU A 192 -11.03 17.87 6.85
C GLU A 192 -10.04 17.00 6.05
N ALA A 193 -10.21 16.92 4.73
CA ALA A 193 -9.29 16.17 3.89
C ALA A 193 -8.93 16.89 2.59
N MET A 194 -7.68 16.74 2.19
CA MET A 194 -7.18 17.12 0.87
C MET A 194 -6.68 15.88 0.15
N PHE A 195 -7.20 15.66 -1.06
CA PHE A 195 -6.76 14.65 -2.01
C PHE A 195 -6.30 15.36 -3.28
N ASN A 196 -5.00 15.64 -3.38
CA ASN A 196 -4.39 16.21 -4.57
C ASN A 196 -3.49 15.17 -5.22
N TYR A 197 -3.60 14.95 -6.54
CA TYR A 197 -2.88 13.88 -7.24
C TYR A 197 -2.98 12.51 -6.53
N SER A 198 -4.21 12.11 -6.21
CA SER A 198 -4.52 10.82 -5.61
C SER A 198 -5.20 9.89 -6.62
N ILE A 199 -5.00 8.58 -6.48
CA ILE A 199 -5.76 7.53 -7.17
C ILE A 199 -6.56 6.79 -6.11
N ILE A 200 -7.88 6.75 -6.25
CA ILE A 200 -8.77 6.01 -5.34
C ILE A 200 -9.58 5.03 -6.20
N GLU A 201 -9.44 3.74 -5.93
CA GLU A 201 -10.01 2.69 -6.80
C GLU A 201 -10.40 1.41 -6.06
N TYR A 202 -11.34 0.65 -6.63
CA TYR A 202 -11.79 -0.68 -6.20
C TYR A 202 -12.56 -0.76 -4.88
N GLY A 203 -12.87 0.36 -4.23
CA GLY A 203 -13.73 0.42 -3.06
C GLY A 203 -15.20 0.52 -3.44
N LYS A 204 -16.08 0.02 -2.58
CA LYS A 204 -17.52 0.24 -2.63
C LYS A 204 -18.11 0.06 -1.23
N GLU A 205 -18.92 1.03 -0.82
CA GLU A 205 -19.83 0.88 0.32
C GLU A 205 -21.12 0.18 -0.14
N ASN A 206 -21.83 -0.50 0.78
CA ASN A 206 -23.00 -1.29 0.43
C ASN A 206 -24.19 -0.43 -0.10
N SER A 207 -24.23 0.87 0.21
CA SER A 207 -25.20 1.80 -0.34
C SER A 207 -24.69 2.43 -1.63
N ASP A 208 -25.51 2.38 -2.68
CA ASP A 208 -25.21 3.09 -3.92
C ASP A 208 -25.26 4.62 -3.74
N TRP A 209 -25.80 5.12 -2.62
CA TRP A 209 -25.85 6.54 -2.28
C TRP A 209 -24.59 7.06 -1.59
N ASN A 210 -23.73 6.16 -1.10
CA ASN A 210 -22.46 6.52 -0.50
C ASN A 210 -21.33 6.35 -1.53
N GLY A 211 -20.35 7.24 -1.45
CA GLY A 211 -19.18 7.17 -2.30
C GLY A 211 -18.13 6.17 -1.80
N MET A 212 -17.38 5.57 -2.71
CA MET A 212 -16.06 4.99 -2.37
C MET A 212 -15.18 6.03 -1.67
N LEU A 213 -15.26 7.29 -2.12
CA LEU A 213 -14.86 8.44 -1.33
C LEU A 213 -16.13 9.15 -0.82
N GLN A 214 -16.43 8.96 0.45
CA GLN A 214 -17.60 9.57 1.11
C GLN A 214 -17.19 10.81 1.89
N ILE A 215 -17.82 11.94 1.58
CA ILE A 215 -17.57 13.23 2.21
C ILE A 215 -18.80 13.64 3.03
N ARG A 216 -18.60 13.88 4.33
CA ARG A 216 -19.58 14.41 5.28
C ARG A 216 -19.05 15.66 6.00
N GLY A 217 -17.73 15.84 6.07
CA GLY A 217 -17.05 17.07 6.50
C GLY A 217 -16.61 17.94 5.33
N LYS A 218 -15.45 18.60 5.48
CA LYS A 218 -14.84 19.46 4.46
C LYS A 218 -13.83 18.68 3.61
N ALA A 219 -13.88 18.84 2.29
CA ALA A 219 -12.91 18.19 1.42
C ALA A 219 -12.53 18.98 0.17
N GLU A 220 -11.27 18.83 -0.24
CA GLU A 220 -10.77 19.26 -1.53
C GLU A 220 -10.21 18.04 -2.28
N ILE A 221 -10.84 17.70 -3.40
CA ILE A 221 -10.45 16.61 -4.30
C ILE A 221 -10.02 17.23 -5.62
N THR A 222 -8.72 17.25 -5.87
CA THR A 222 -8.12 17.94 -7.02
C THR A 222 -7.09 17.10 -7.75
N ASN A 223 -6.99 17.28 -9.08
CA ASN A 223 -5.98 16.63 -9.92
C ASN A 223 -5.89 15.11 -9.74
N SER A 224 -6.99 14.47 -9.35
CA SER A 224 -7.02 13.08 -8.88
C SER A 224 -7.78 12.19 -9.87
N ILE A 225 -7.57 10.88 -9.72
CA ILE A 225 -8.26 9.84 -10.49
C ILE A 225 -9.11 9.01 -9.53
N ILE A 226 -10.41 8.99 -9.74
CA ILE A 226 -11.35 8.21 -8.92
C ILE A 226 -12.05 7.24 -9.86
N ARG A 227 -11.77 5.93 -9.72
CA ARG A 227 -12.18 4.97 -10.74
C ARG A 227 -12.49 3.59 -10.20
N GLU A 228 -12.99 2.73 -11.09
CA GLU A 228 -13.14 1.30 -10.84
C GLU A 228 -13.94 1.00 -9.58
N THR A 229 -15.18 1.48 -9.53
CA THR A 229 -16.13 1.13 -8.47
C THR A 229 -17.43 0.61 -9.09
N ASN A 230 -18.17 -0.20 -8.34
CA ASN A 230 -19.54 -0.62 -8.68
C ASN A 230 -20.57 0.18 -7.88
N GLY A 231 -20.21 1.38 -7.42
CA GLY A 231 -21.08 2.29 -6.70
C GLY A 231 -20.78 3.73 -7.12
N THR A 232 -21.10 4.67 -6.24
CA THR A 232 -20.76 6.08 -6.44
C THR A 232 -19.26 6.30 -6.22
N ALA A 233 -18.58 7.01 -7.13
CA ALA A 233 -17.16 7.29 -7.00
C ALA A 233 -16.91 8.29 -5.86
N ILE A 234 -17.60 9.44 -5.92
CA ILE A 234 -17.58 10.48 -4.88
C ILE A 234 -19.01 10.75 -4.40
N GLY A 235 -19.29 10.47 -3.14
CA GLY A 235 -20.54 10.84 -2.49
C GLY A 235 -20.28 11.97 -1.52
N ALA A 236 -20.98 13.10 -1.64
CA ALA A 236 -20.82 14.23 -0.73
C ALA A 236 -22.17 14.62 -0.12
N SER A 237 -22.37 14.27 1.14
CA SER A 237 -23.54 14.60 1.95
C SER A 237 -23.09 15.52 3.10
N SER A 238 -22.66 16.73 2.76
CA SER A 238 -21.94 17.62 3.68
C SER A 238 -22.70 18.93 3.93
N SER A 239 -22.52 19.50 5.12
CA SER A 239 -22.93 20.87 5.45
C SER A 239 -21.79 21.89 5.29
N GLU A 240 -20.61 21.46 4.83
CA GLU A 240 -19.40 22.27 4.70
C GLU A 240 -19.01 22.49 3.22
N ASN A 241 -17.85 23.10 2.98
CA ASN A 241 -17.35 23.32 1.63
C ASN A 241 -16.70 22.05 1.06
N VAL A 242 -17.11 21.68 -0.16
CA VAL A 242 -16.56 20.56 -0.91
C VAL A 242 -16.16 21.03 -2.30
N ILE A 243 -14.88 20.83 -2.64
CA ILE A 243 -14.32 21.15 -3.95
C ILE A 243 -13.98 19.84 -4.65
N ILE A 244 -14.52 19.64 -5.86
CA ILE A 244 -14.21 18.51 -6.74
C ILE A 244 -13.76 19.12 -8.06
N SER A 245 -12.46 19.20 -8.32
CA SER A 245 -11.99 19.82 -9.57
C SER A 245 -10.79 19.21 -10.25
N ASN A 246 -10.72 19.34 -11.57
CA ASN A 246 -9.62 18.83 -12.39
C ASN A 246 -9.39 17.31 -12.21
N ASN A 247 -10.43 16.54 -11.89
CA ASN A 247 -10.33 15.10 -11.69
C ASN A 247 -10.71 14.33 -12.96
N GLU A 248 -10.20 13.10 -13.08
CA GLU A 248 -10.72 12.10 -14.01
C GLU A 248 -11.52 11.05 -13.22
N ILE A 249 -12.82 10.92 -13.52
CA ILE A 249 -13.73 10.02 -12.80
C ILE A 249 -14.37 9.06 -13.79
N TYR A 250 -14.16 7.76 -13.63
CA TYR A 250 -14.66 6.79 -14.60
C TYR A 250 -14.85 5.37 -14.11
N ASN A 251 -15.57 4.56 -14.91
CA ASN A 251 -15.85 3.15 -14.62
C ASN A 251 -16.53 2.99 -13.24
N SER A 252 -17.55 3.80 -13.00
CA SER A 252 -18.36 3.81 -11.77
C SER A 252 -19.86 3.67 -12.09
N ASP A 253 -20.70 3.52 -11.07
CA ASP A 253 -22.14 3.64 -11.29
C ASP A 253 -22.54 5.11 -11.41
N TRP A 254 -22.19 5.89 -10.39
CA TRP A 254 -22.26 7.35 -10.42
C TRP A 254 -20.86 7.95 -10.32
N ALA A 255 -20.56 9.03 -11.02
CA ALA A 255 -19.29 9.74 -10.81
C ALA A 255 -19.33 10.59 -9.55
N SER A 256 -20.37 11.40 -9.38
CA SER A 256 -20.57 12.21 -8.17
C SER A 256 -22.04 12.31 -7.80
N ILE A 257 -22.35 12.13 -6.53
CA ILE A 257 -23.66 12.48 -5.96
C ILE A 257 -23.42 13.49 -4.86
N VAL A 258 -24.10 14.63 -4.93
CA VAL A 258 -24.06 15.65 -3.89
C VAL A 258 -25.44 15.87 -3.26
N ALA A 259 -25.43 16.07 -1.95
CA ALA A 259 -26.58 16.24 -1.07
C ALA A 259 -26.18 17.10 0.15
N GLY A 260 -27.16 17.69 0.81
CA GLY A 260 -26.97 18.49 2.02
C GLY A 260 -26.75 19.99 1.79
N SER A 261 -26.67 20.74 2.88
CA SER A 261 -26.73 22.21 2.86
C SER A 261 -25.39 22.92 2.63
N GLY A 262 -24.33 22.18 2.33
CA GLY A 262 -22.98 22.69 2.10
C GLY A 262 -22.85 23.52 0.81
N VAL A 263 -21.61 23.90 0.51
CA VAL A 263 -21.25 24.54 -0.76
C VAL A 263 -20.46 23.54 -1.58
N PHE A 264 -20.97 23.19 -2.77
CA PHE A 264 -20.37 22.19 -3.64
C PHE A 264 -19.85 22.86 -4.91
N ASN A 265 -18.53 22.88 -5.09
CA ASN A 265 -17.90 23.40 -6.30
C ASN A 265 -17.34 22.25 -7.13
N ILE A 266 -18.03 21.89 -8.21
CA ILE A 266 -17.67 20.77 -9.08
C ILE A 266 -17.29 21.32 -10.45
N PHE A 267 -16.00 21.37 -10.77
CA PHE A 267 -15.58 22.02 -12.02
C PHE A 267 -14.35 21.42 -12.68
N ASN A 268 -14.24 21.58 -14.00
CA ASN A 268 -13.12 21.08 -14.81
C ASN A 268 -12.88 19.56 -14.69
N ASN A 269 -13.88 18.76 -14.30
CA ASN A 269 -13.73 17.31 -14.20
C ASN A 269 -14.00 16.66 -15.55
N LYS A 270 -13.29 15.57 -15.85
CA LYS A 270 -13.57 14.67 -16.95
C LYS A 270 -14.23 13.41 -16.41
N ILE A 271 -15.49 13.19 -16.77
CA ILE A 271 -16.31 12.09 -16.29
C ILE A 271 -16.66 11.18 -17.47
N SER A 272 -16.42 9.87 -17.32
CA SER A 272 -16.80 8.93 -18.37
C SER A 272 -17.15 7.53 -17.91
N ASN A 273 -17.86 6.76 -18.74
CA ASN A 273 -18.17 5.35 -18.49
C ASN A 273 -18.88 5.14 -17.15
N THR A 274 -19.97 5.86 -16.93
CA THR A 274 -20.79 5.72 -15.73
C THR A 274 -22.04 4.91 -16.05
N ARG A 275 -22.31 3.85 -15.26
CA ARG A 275 -23.43 2.93 -15.54
C ARG A 275 -24.79 3.56 -15.26
N LEU A 276 -24.90 4.39 -14.23
CA LEU A 276 -26.12 5.09 -13.84
C LEU A 276 -26.05 6.56 -14.26
N GLY A 277 -25.07 7.32 -13.80
CA GLY A 277 -24.98 8.72 -14.24
C GLY A 277 -23.71 9.47 -13.88
N GLY A 278 -23.60 10.70 -14.37
CA GLY A 278 -22.43 11.55 -14.16
C GLY A 278 -22.48 12.24 -12.80
N ILE A 279 -23.07 13.43 -12.77
CA ILE A 279 -23.25 14.24 -11.56
C ILE A 279 -24.73 14.29 -11.21
N LEU A 280 -25.09 13.87 -10.01
CA LEU A 280 -26.42 14.05 -9.46
C LEU A 280 -26.39 15.07 -8.33
N ASP A 281 -27.15 16.15 -8.50
CA ASP A 281 -27.38 17.19 -7.52
C ASP A 281 -28.77 17.02 -6.89
N ARG A 282 -28.82 16.57 -5.63
CA ARG A 282 -30.07 16.23 -4.95
C ARG A 282 -30.77 17.48 -4.40
N SER A 283 -32.10 17.43 -4.30
CA SER A 283 -32.98 18.57 -3.96
C SER A 283 -32.74 19.24 -2.60
N ASP A 284 -31.85 18.71 -1.77
CA ASP A 284 -31.45 19.28 -0.48
C ASP A 284 -30.20 20.17 -0.57
N THR A 285 -29.55 20.24 -1.73
CA THR A 285 -28.46 21.17 -2.00
C THR A 285 -28.98 22.56 -2.34
N LYS A 286 -28.35 23.58 -1.79
CA LYS A 286 -28.72 24.99 -2.06
C LYS A 286 -27.64 25.78 -2.78
N ASN A 287 -26.41 25.26 -2.81
CA ASN A 287 -25.22 25.99 -3.26
C ASN A 287 -24.28 25.08 -4.08
N THR A 288 -24.80 24.45 -5.12
CA THR A 288 -24.00 23.66 -6.06
C THR A 288 -23.61 24.50 -7.28
N THR A 289 -22.32 24.61 -7.55
CA THR A 289 -21.77 25.21 -8.77
C THR A 289 -21.16 24.12 -9.63
N LEU A 290 -21.71 23.95 -10.84
CA LEU A 290 -21.18 23.06 -11.86
C LEU A 290 -20.57 23.90 -12.99
N LYS A 291 -19.27 23.74 -13.29
CA LYS A 291 -18.62 24.53 -14.34
C LYS A 291 -17.60 23.72 -15.14
N ASN A 292 -17.63 23.81 -16.47
CA ASN A 292 -16.60 23.22 -17.34
C ASN A 292 -16.32 21.72 -17.12
N ASN A 293 -17.31 20.95 -16.65
CA ASN A 293 -17.18 19.50 -16.58
C ASN A 293 -17.41 18.91 -17.97
N ILE A 294 -16.58 17.95 -18.36
CA ILE A 294 -16.70 17.19 -19.61
C ILE A 294 -17.24 15.81 -19.25
N LEU A 295 -18.45 15.50 -19.69
CA LEU A 295 -19.13 14.24 -19.39
C LEU A 295 -19.38 13.46 -20.68
N GLY A 296 -19.12 12.15 -20.67
CA GLY A 296 -19.37 11.27 -21.81
C GLY A 296 -19.67 9.83 -21.41
N ASN A 297 -20.45 9.11 -22.20
CA ASN A 297 -20.83 7.72 -21.92
C ASN A 297 -21.43 7.52 -20.51
N CYS A 298 -22.47 8.30 -20.19
CA CYS A 298 -23.27 8.14 -18.98
C CYS A 298 -24.52 7.32 -19.29
N GLY A 299 -24.87 6.36 -18.44
CA GLY A 299 -25.95 5.40 -18.71
C GLY A 299 -27.35 6.01 -18.76
N GLN A 300 -27.83 6.57 -17.64
CA GLN A 300 -29.18 7.16 -17.53
C GLN A 300 -29.14 8.67 -17.77
N GLU A 301 -28.25 9.38 -17.07
CA GLU A 301 -28.11 10.83 -17.18
C GLU A 301 -26.68 11.29 -16.91
N CYS A 302 -26.18 12.29 -17.65
CA CYS A 302 -24.87 12.86 -17.35
C CYS A 302 -24.94 13.92 -16.25
N ILE A 303 -25.95 14.77 -16.25
CA ILE A 303 -26.20 15.73 -15.17
C ILE A 303 -27.67 15.61 -14.79
N GLY A 304 -27.92 15.17 -13.56
CA GLY A 304 -29.24 15.15 -12.95
C GLY A 304 -29.33 16.24 -11.89
N SER A 305 -30.43 17.00 -11.89
CA SER A 305 -30.76 17.91 -10.79
C SER A 305 -32.26 18.04 -10.65
N LEU A 306 -32.71 18.28 -9.41
CA LEU A 306 -34.09 18.66 -9.13
C LEU A 306 -34.32 20.19 -9.17
N GLU A 307 -33.27 21.05 -9.20
CA GLU A 307 -33.39 22.53 -9.13
C GLU A 307 -32.25 23.38 -9.79
N ILE A 308 -31.47 22.93 -10.79
CA ILE A 308 -30.37 23.78 -11.33
C ILE A 308 -30.87 24.99 -12.14
N ILE A 309 -30.39 26.19 -11.77
CA ILE A 309 -30.25 27.37 -12.63
C ILE A 309 -28.94 27.24 -13.39
N LEU A 310 -29.01 27.00 -14.70
CA LEU A 310 -27.84 27.06 -15.60
C LEU A 310 -27.42 28.53 -15.75
N LEU A 311 -26.20 28.87 -15.31
CA LEU A 311 -25.53 30.16 -15.58
C LEU A 311 -24.29 29.94 -16.45
#